data_AF-A0AAU1M0P8-F1
#
_entry.id   AF-A0AAU1M0P8-F1
#
_cell.length_a   1.000
_cell.length_b   1.000
_cell.length_c   1.000
_cell.angle_alpha   90.00
_cell.angle_beta   90.00
_cell.angle_gamma   90.00
#
_symmetry.space_group_name_H-M   'P 1'
#
loop_
_entity.id
_entity.type
_entity.pdbx_description
1 polymer ?
#
loop_
_entity_poly.entity_id
_entity_poly.type
_entity_poly.pdbx_seq_one_letter_code
_entity_poly.pdbx_strand_id
1 'polypeptide(L)'
;MQTVTASEAQAWLVEKLAVRLEVEASEIDVERYFDEFDLDSTEALILAGELEKWLGFELEATALWYHPTVAALSEHIAEESANHVAAA
;
A
#
# COMPACT_ATOMS: atom_id res chain seq x y z
N MET A 1 -4.12 17.11 9.98
CA MET A 1 -3.12 16.19 9.41
C MET A 1 -3.44 14.82 9.98
N GLN A 2 -3.76 13.85 9.12
CA GLN A 2 -4.13 12.51 9.58
C GLN A 2 -2.88 11.62 9.48
N THR A 3 -2.49 11.03 10.61
CA THR A 3 -1.49 9.96 10.64
C THR A 3 -2.20 8.67 10.23
N VAL A 4 -1.74 8.07 9.13
CA VAL A 4 -2.20 6.74 8.72
C VAL A 4 -1.42 5.70 9.51
N THR A 5 -2.12 4.76 10.12
CA THR A 5 -1.49 3.62 10.80
C THR A 5 -1.24 2.46 9.85
N ALA A 6 -0.34 1.55 10.23
CA ALA A 6 -0.02 0.37 9.41
C ALA A 6 -1.27 -0.48 9.15
N SER A 7 -2.14 -0.64 10.15
CA SER A 7 -3.40 -1.38 9.98
C SER A 7 -4.38 -0.71 9.00
N GLU A 8 -4.42 0.63 8.96
CA GLU A 8 -5.26 1.36 8.01
C GLU A 8 -4.70 1.25 6.58
N ALA A 9 -3.38 1.41 6.41
CA ALA A 9 -2.72 1.22 5.12
C ALA A 9 -2.90 -0.21 4.60
N GLN A 10 -2.77 -1.20 5.49
CA GLN A 10 -2.95 -2.61 5.18
C GLN A 10 -4.38 -2.90 4.75
N ALA A 11 -5.38 -2.43 5.49
CA ALA A 11 -6.78 -2.61 5.14
C ALA A 11 -7.08 -1.99 3.76
N TRP A 12 -6.56 -0.79 3.50
CA TRP A 12 -6.72 -0.13 2.21
C TRP A 12 -6.08 -0.93 1.06
N LEU A 13 -4.84 -1.40 1.24
CA LEU A 13 -4.14 -2.20 0.24
C LEU A 13 -4.88 -3.51 -0.03
N VAL A 14 -5.28 -4.21 1.03
CA VAL A 14 -6.06 -5.46 0.93
C VAL A 14 -7.36 -5.24 0.17
N GLU A 15 -8.11 -4.18 0.49
CA GLU A 15 -9.36 -3.86 -0.22
C GLU A 15 -9.11 -3.57 -1.69
N LYS A 16 -8.06 -2.80 -2.01
CA LYS A 16 -7.68 -2.48 -3.39
C LYS A 16 -7.20 -3.68 -4.19
N LEU A 17 -6.53 -4.63 -3.55
CA LEU A 17 -6.10 -5.89 -4.16
C LEU A 17 -7.29 -6.83 -4.37
N ALA A 18 -8.16 -6.98 -3.36
CA ALA A 18 -9.35 -7.81 -3.42
C ALA A 18 -10.26 -7.43 -4.58
N VAL A 19 -10.50 -6.13 -4.78
CA VAL A 19 -11.29 -5.60 -5.90
C VAL A 19 -10.65 -5.91 -7.26
N ARG A 20 -9.32 -5.85 -7.37
CA ARG A 20 -8.59 -6.10 -8.64
C ARG A 20 -8.51 -7.58 -8.99
N LEU A 21 -8.36 -8.42 -7.97
CA LEU A 21 -8.24 -9.86 -8.11
C LEU A 21 -9.62 -10.55 -8.13
N GLU A 22 -10.70 -9.79 -7.93
CA GLU A 22 -12.08 -10.28 -7.84
C GLU A 22 -12.25 -11.37 -6.76
N VAL A 23 -11.55 -11.20 -5.63
CA VAL A 23 -11.59 -12.10 -4.47
C VAL A 23 -12.02 -11.36 -3.21
N GLU A 24 -12.29 -12.09 -2.13
CA GLU A 24 -12.59 -11.49 -0.83
C GLU A 24 -11.30 -10.91 -0.19
N ALA A 25 -11.44 -9.81 0.55
CA ALA A 25 -10.34 -9.20 1.32
C ALA A 25 -9.65 -10.19 2.28
N SER A 26 -10.40 -11.17 2.79
CA SER A 26 -9.86 -12.21 3.67
C SER A 26 -9.00 -13.27 2.96
N GLU A 27 -9.07 -13.35 1.63
CA GLU A 27 -8.24 -14.24 0.81
C GLU A 27 -6.92 -13.60 0.38
N ILE A 28 -6.77 -12.29 0.59
CA ILE A 28 -5.53 -11.57 0.30
C ILE A 28 -4.52 -11.87 1.41
N ASP A 29 -3.46 -12.58 1.03
CA ASP A 29 -2.32 -12.82 1.90
C ASP A 29 -1.42 -11.58 1.97
N VAL A 30 -1.30 -11.01 3.15
CA VAL A 30 -0.55 -9.76 3.37
C VAL A 30 0.97 -9.96 3.38
N GLU A 31 1.43 -11.21 3.53
CA GLU A 31 2.85 -11.59 3.45
C GLU A 31 3.25 -12.02 2.03
N ARG A 32 2.27 -12.18 1.13
CA ARG A 32 2.51 -12.52 -0.27
C ARG A 32 3.08 -11.33 -1.03
N TYR A 33 3.97 -11.64 -1.98
CA TYR A 33 4.61 -10.63 -2.78
C TYR A 33 3.67 -10.05 -3.84
N PHE A 34 3.78 -8.75 -4.13
CA PHE A 34 3.01 -8.07 -5.18
C PHE A 34 3.18 -8.71 -6.56
N ASP A 35 4.37 -9.25 -6.87
CA ASP A 35 4.64 -9.97 -8.12
C ASP A 35 4.04 -11.38 -8.17
N GLU A 36 3.72 -11.95 -7.01
CA GLU A 36 3.03 -13.25 -6.94
C GLU A 36 1.52 -13.11 -7.07
N PHE A 37 0.97 -11.91 -6.88
CA PHE A 37 -0.39 -11.62 -7.31
C PHE A 37 -0.36 -11.46 -8.84
N ASP A 38 -1.40 -11.93 -9.53
CA ASP A 38 -1.59 -11.70 -10.99
C ASP A 38 -1.88 -10.21 -11.31
N LEU A 39 -1.18 -9.29 -10.63
CA LEU A 39 -1.20 -7.86 -10.88
C LEU A 39 -0.31 -7.57 -12.08
N ASP A 40 -0.92 -7.09 -13.15
CA ASP A 40 -0.17 -6.49 -14.25
C ASP A 40 0.68 -5.33 -13.74
N SER A 41 1.87 -5.12 -14.32
CA SER A 41 2.77 -4.01 -13.90
C SER A 41 2.10 -2.62 -13.97
N THR A 42 1.08 -2.48 -14.82
CA THR A 42 0.23 -1.28 -14.90
C THR A 42 -0.64 -1.11 -13.66
N GLU A 43 -1.23 -2.20 -13.14
CA GLU A 43 -2.06 -2.15 -11.93
C GLU A 43 -1.25 -1.76 -10.69
N ALA A 44 0.00 -2.24 -10.59
CA ALA A 44 0.91 -1.82 -9.53
C ALA A 44 1.21 -0.31 -9.57
N LEU A 45 1.43 0.25 -10.76
CA LEU A 45 1.62 1.70 -10.93
C LEU A 45 0.34 2.50 -10.61
N ILE A 46 -0.83 1.99 -10.99
CA ILE A 46 -2.11 2.62 -10.65
C ILE A 46 -2.31 2.61 -9.13
N LEU A 47 -2.03 1.49 -8.46
CA LEU A 47 -2.13 1.35 -7.01
C LEU A 47 -1.21 2.36 -6.29
N ALA A 48 0.04 2.50 -6.74
CA ALA A 48 0.98 3.47 -6.20
C ALA A 48 0.45 4.92 -6.34
N GLY A 49 -0.07 5.29 -7.51
CA GLY A 49 -0.64 6.63 -7.71
C GLY A 49 -1.95 6.88 -6.95
N GLU A 50 -2.76 5.83 -6.71
CA GLU A 50 -3.93 5.93 -5.82
C GLU A 50 -3.51 6.10 -4.35
N LEU A 51 -2.44 5.43 -3.94
CA LEU A 51 -1.89 5.47 -2.60
C LEU A 51 -1.38 6.88 -2.26
N GLU A 52 -0.58 7.49 -3.14
CA GLU A 52 -0.10 8.88 -2.97
C GLU A 52 -1.26 9.87 -2.80
N LYS A 53 -2.31 9.72 -3.60
CA LYS A 53 -3.52 10.56 -3.51
C LYS A 53 -4.26 10.36 -2.19
N TRP A 54 -4.31 9.13 -1.70
CA TRP A 54 -4.96 8.80 -0.44
C TRP A 54 -4.18 9.34 0.76
N LEU A 55 -2.86 9.20 0.73
CA LEU A 55 -1.94 9.69 1.76
C LEU A 55 -1.81 11.21 1.78
N GLY A 56 -1.94 11.85 0.62
CA GLY A 56 -1.75 13.30 0.46
C GLY A 56 -0.28 13.73 0.44
N PHE A 57 0.65 12.77 0.32
CA PHE A 57 2.08 12.99 0.10
C PHE A 57 2.60 11.97 -0.92
N GLU A 58 3.73 12.30 -1.55
CA GLU A 58 4.36 11.45 -2.57
C GLU A 58 5.17 10.36 -1.86
N LEU A 59 4.86 9.09 -2.15
CA LEU A 59 5.60 7.93 -1.66
C LEU A 59 6.58 7.54 -2.76
N GLU A 60 7.84 7.28 -2.43
CA GLU A 60 8.78 6.85 -3.48
C GLU A 60 8.30 5.54 -4.12
N ALA A 61 8.14 5.52 -5.44
CA ALA A 61 7.71 4.32 -6.16
C ALA A 61 8.63 3.12 -5.91
N THR A 62 9.91 3.38 -5.62
CA THR A 62 10.91 2.38 -5.20
C THR A 62 10.51 1.63 -3.93
N ALA A 63 9.64 2.19 -3.08
CA ALA A 63 9.13 1.53 -1.89
C ALA A 63 8.43 0.21 -2.23
N LEU A 64 7.74 0.08 -3.37
CA LEU A 64 7.16 -1.21 -3.79
C LEU A 64 8.24 -2.27 -4.10
N TRP A 65 9.44 -1.87 -4.50
CA TRP A 65 10.56 -2.79 -4.72
C TRP A 65 11.27 -3.17 -3.42
N TYR A 66 11.38 -2.24 -2.46
CA TYR A 66 11.97 -2.50 -1.15
C TYR A 66 11.02 -3.22 -0.19
N HIS A 67 9.71 -2.98 -0.34
CA HIS A 67 8.63 -3.52 0.46
C HIS A 67 7.63 -4.23 -0.45
N PRO A 68 8.00 -5.40 -1.00
CA PRO A 68 7.21 -6.09 -2.01
C PRO A 68 5.99 -6.82 -1.44
N THR A 69 5.64 -6.64 -0.17
CA THR A 69 4.47 -7.25 0.47
C THR A 69 3.56 -6.19 1.06
N VAL A 70 2.27 -6.53 1.20
CA VAL A 70 1.29 -5.60 1.79
C VAL A 70 1.70 -5.22 3.22
N ALA A 71 2.12 -6.19 4.03
CA ALA A 71 2.54 -5.94 5.40
C ALA A 71 3.72 -4.95 5.46
N ALA A 72 4.78 -5.20 4.68
CA ALA A 72 5.97 -4.36 4.67
C ALA A 72 5.68 -2.94 4.15
N LEU A 73 4.87 -2.83 3.09
CA LEU A 73 4.50 -1.53 2.52
C LEU A 73 3.64 -0.73 3.51
N SER A 74 2.74 -1.41 4.22
CA SER A 74 1.86 -0.78 5.22
C SER A 74 2.63 -0.20 6.40
N GLU A 75 3.64 -0.91 6.89
CA GLU A 75 4.54 -0.40 7.93
C GLU A 75 5.29 0.84 7.45
N HIS A 76 5.86 0.77 6.24
CA HIS A 76 6.58 1.90 5.64
C HIS A 76 5.69 3.15 5.47
N ILE A 77 4.45 2.97 4.99
CA ILE A 77 3.47 4.05 4.86
C ILE A 77 3.18 4.71 6.21
N ALA A 78 3.05 3.92 7.27
CA ALA A 78 2.74 4.43 8.60
C ALA A 78 3.89 5.26 9.17
N GLU A 79 5.13 4.81 8.96
CA GLU A 79 6.33 5.55 9.31
C GLU A 79 6.43 6.87 8.53
N GLU A 80 6.25 6.83 7.21
CA GLU A 80 6.30 8.02 6.36
C GLU A 80 5.19 9.03 6.69
N SER A 81 3.98 8.54 6.98
CA SER A 81 2.88 9.37 7.42
C SER A 81 3.18 10.04 8.77
N ALA A 82 3.71 9.30 9.74
CA ALA A 82 4.13 9.86 11.02
C ALA A 82 5.24 10.91 10.87
N ASN A 83 6.22 10.65 10.00
CA ASN A 83 7.31 11.57 9.68
C ASN A 83 6.79 12.88 9.07
N HIS A 84 5.86 12.78 8.11
CA HIS A 84 5.25 13.95 7.47
C HIS A 84 4.39 14.78 8.42
N VAL A 85 3.68 14.16 9.36
CA VAL A 85 2.93 14.88 10.39
C VAL A 85 3.86 15.53 11.41
N ALA A 86 4.98 14.90 11.76
CA ALA A 86 5.95 15.46 12.71
C ALA A 86 6.77 16.63 12.13
N ALA A 87 6.97 16.66 10.81
CA ALA A 87 7.70 17.70 10.10
C ALA A 87 6.87 18.97 9.82
N ALA A 88 5.56 18.95 10.12
CA ALA A 88 4.61 20.03 9.86
C ALA A 88 4.24 20.83 11.11
#